data_AF-A0A7Y5XVF3-F1
#
_entry.id   AF-A0A7Y5XVF3-F1
#
_cell.length_a   1.000
_cell.length_b   1.000
_cell.length_c   1.000
_cell.angle_alpha   90.00
_cell.angle_beta   90.00
_cell.angle_gamma   90.00
#
_symmetry.space_group_name_H-M   'P 1'
#
loop_
_entity.id
_entity.type
_entity.pdbx_description
1 polymer ?
#
loop_
_entity_poly.entity_id
_entity_poly.type
_entity_poly.pdbx_seq_one_letter_code
_entity_poly.pdbx_strand_id
1 'polypeptide(L)'
;MLATISTALALLLTGSAEAEVAAMTPREKAEAVVVAGMPAGPGFGGVLVRQWNRDAPRPEGALVFADQEGGAVKTFPQLAPWRAAARYRSEAEARAAGRETAAALRREGVHATFAPVLDLADGPLGSRQFATPAYGVAFARGLGSAA
;
A
#
# COMPACT_ATOMS: atom_id res chain seq x y z
N MET A 1 -31.63 8.52 -6.93
CA MET A 1 -31.05 9.81 -6.50
C MET A 1 -29.60 9.64 -6.02
N LEU A 2 -29.32 8.74 -5.06
CA LEU A 2 -27.95 8.50 -4.56
C LEU A 2 -26.96 8.08 -5.67
N ALA A 3 -27.34 7.09 -6.50
CA ALA A 3 -26.50 6.63 -7.61
C ALA A 3 -26.19 7.74 -8.62
N THR A 4 -27.17 8.59 -8.95
CA THR A 4 -27.00 9.73 -9.87
C THR A 4 -26.05 10.78 -9.31
N ILE A 5 -26.13 11.07 -8.00
CA ILE A 5 -25.21 11.97 -7.31
C ILE A 5 -23.78 11.39 -7.29
N SER A 6 -23.63 10.09 -7.02
CA SER A 6 -22.33 9.42 -7.07
C SER A 6 -21.70 9.45 -8.46
N THR A 7 -22.48 9.20 -9.52
CA THR A 7 -21.98 9.26 -10.91
C THR A 7 -21.58 10.68 -11.30
N ALA A 8 -22.39 11.69 -10.95
CA ALA A 8 -22.06 13.08 -11.23
C ALA A 8 -20.78 13.52 -10.50
N LEU A 9 -20.63 13.16 -9.22
CA LEU A 9 -19.43 13.47 -8.44
C LEU A 9 -18.19 12.78 -9.01
N ALA A 10 -18.30 11.50 -9.42
CA ALA A 10 -17.22 10.79 -10.07
C ALA A 10 -16.77 11.47 -11.37
N LEU A 11 -17.72 11.88 -12.22
CA LEU A 11 -17.42 12.59 -13.48
C LEU A 11 -16.74 13.94 -13.26
N LEU A 12 -17.18 14.70 -12.23
CA LEU A 12 -16.53 15.96 -11.84
C LEU A 12 -15.10 15.72 -11.36
N LEU A 13 -14.88 14.72 -10.51
CA LEU A 13 -13.56 14.37 -9.98
C LEU A 13 -12.61 13.84 -11.06
N THR A 14 -13.10 13.02 -11.99
CA THR A 14 -12.28 12.54 -13.12
C THR A 14 -11.92 13.69 -14.06
N GLY A 15 -12.88 14.58 -14.36
CA GLY A 15 -12.62 15.75 -15.21
C GLY A 15 -11.62 16.71 -14.57
N SER A 16 -11.65 16.90 -13.24
CA SER A 16 -10.66 17.71 -12.54
C SER A 16 -9.27 17.08 -12.56
N ALA A 17 -9.17 15.77 -12.36
CA ALA A 17 -7.88 15.07 -12.38
C ALA A 17 -7.24 15.10 -13.78
N GLU A 18 -8.04 14.88 -14.84
CA GLU A 18 -7.55 14.99 -16.22
C GLU A 18 -7.08 16.40 -16.55
N ALA A 19 -7.79 17.44 -16.10
CA ALA A 19 -7.39 18.83 -16.30
C ALA A 19 -6.10 19.18 -15.55
N GLU A 20 -5.94 18.69 -14.31
CA GLU A 20 -4.73 18.88 -13.52
C GLU A 20 -3.52 18.21 -14.22
N VAL A 21 -3.66 16.96 -14.64
CA VAL A 21 -2.62 16.26 -15.41
C VAL A 21 -2.35 16.96 -16.74
N ALA A 22 -3.36 17.48 -17.43
CA ALA A 22 -3.18 18.21 -18.69
C ALA A 22 -2.37 19.50 -18.49
N ALA A 23 -2.53 20.18 -17.35
CA ALA A 23 -1.80 21.39 -17.00
C ALA A 23 -0.34 21.14 -16.58
N MET A 24 0.01 19.92 -16.18
CA MET A 24 1.37 19.57 -15.80
C MET A 24 2.35 19.66 -16.98
N THR A 25 3.52 20.20 -16.71
CA THR A 25 4.69 20.10 -17.56
C THR A 25 5.12 18.63 -17.74
N PRO A 26 5.88 18.30 -18.81
CA PRO A 26 6.44 16.95 -18.96
C PRO A 26 7.30 16.49 -17.77
N ARG A 27 7.99 17.42 -17.09
CA ARG A 27 8.77 17.11 -15.89
C ARG A 27 7.87 16.71 -14.73
N GLU A 28 6.85 17.50 -14.43
CA GLU A 28 5.93 17.21 -13.33
C GLU A 28 5.22 15.87 -13.56
N LYS A 29 4.83 15.56 -14.80
CA LYS A 29 4.27 14.24 -15.16
C LYS A 29 5.26 13.11 -14.88
N ALA A 30 6.54 13.32 -15.18
CA ALA A 30 7.58 12.34 -14.91
C ALA A 30 7.81 12.16 -13.40
N GLU A 31 7.80 13.24 -12.61
CA GLU A 31 7.95 13.18 -11.15
C GLU A 31 6.75 12.49 -10.48
N ALA A 32 5.53 12.74 -10.98
CA ALA A 32 4.30 12.15 -10.46
C ALA A 32 4.20 10.63 -10.62
N VAL A 33 4.99 10.00 -11.50
CA VAL A 33 5.03 8.54 -11.66
C VAL A 33 6.21 7.87 -10.94
N VAL A 34 7.01 8.63 -10.20
CA VAL A 34 8.16 8.13 -9.46
C VAL A 34 7.79 7.90 -7.99
N VAL A 35 8.16 6.73 -7.46
CA VAL A 35 8.22 6.45 -6.03
C VAL A 35 9.67 6.59 -5.56
N ALA A 36 9.99 7.67 -4.86
CA ALA A 36 11.35 7.96 -4.39
C ALA A 36 11.65 7.28 -3.05
N GLY A 37 12.89 6.86 -2.83
CA GLY A 37 13.34 6.43 -1.50
C GLY A 37 13.48 7.63 -0.55
N MET A 38 13.05 7.49 0.70
CA MET A 38 13.20 8.55 1.69
C MET A 38 14.68 8.73 2.14
N PRO A 39 15.15 9.97 2.39
CA PRO A 39 14.43 11.24 2.25
C PRO A 39 14.30 11.68 0.78
N ALA A 40 13.18 12.36 0.46
CA ALA A 40 12.88 12.86 -0.87
C ALA A 40 12.40 14.32 -0.82
N GLY A 41 12.60 15.05 -1.92
CA GLY A 41 12.01 16.39 -2.11
C GLY A 41 10.52 16.33 -2.48
N PRO A 42 9.86 17.50 -2.63
CA PRO A 42 8.50 17.58 -3.15
C PRO A 42 8.43 17.17 -4.64
N GLY A 43 7.22 16.93 -5.14
CA GLY A 43 6.94 16.69 -6.57
C GLY A 43 6.85 15.20 -6.97
N PHE A 44 7.43 14.29 -6.18
CA PHE A 44 7.28 12.85 -6.43
C PHE A 44 5.87 12.36 -6.13
N GLY A 45 5.31 11.52 -7.01
CA GLY A 45 3.99 10.93 -6.79
C GLY A 45 3.94 10.00 -5.58
N GLY A 46 5.07 9.44 -5.17
CA GLY A 46 5.16 8.71 -3.92
C GLY A 46 6.55 8.64 -3.30
N VAL A 47 6.57 8.19 -2.05
CA VAL A 47 7.80 7.94 -1.28
C VAL A 47 7.76 6.56 -0.62
N LEU A 48 8.90 5.88 -0.61
CA LEU A 48 9.10 4.61 0.07
C LEU A 48 9.78 4.84 1.42
N VAL A 49 9.07 4.44 2.47
CA VAL A 49 9.53 4.47 3.86
C VAL A 49 10.16 3.15 4.25
N ARG A 50 11.31 3.22 4.91
CA ARG A 50 12.12 2.11 5.40
C ARG A 50 12.32 2.23 6.92
N GLN A 51 12.73 1.14 7.55
CA GLN A 51 12.81 1.08 9.01
C GLN A 51 13.68 2.19 9.63
N TRP A 52 14.77 2.58 8.96
CA TRP A 52 15.71 3.59 9.45
C TRP A 52 15.26 5.05 9.23
N ASN A 53 14.20 5.29 8.46
CA ASN A 53 13.73 6.65 8.13
C ASN A 53 12.21 6.82 8.31
N ARG A 54 11.57 5.92 9.05
CA ARG A 54 10.10 5.90 9.27
C ARG A 54 9.52 7.13 9.98
N ASP A 55 10.36 7.80 10.75
CA ASP A 55 10.02 9.00 11.52
C ASP A 55 10.44 10.29 10.78
N ALA A 56 11.01 10.19 9.58
CA ALA A 56 11.40 11.36 8.79
C ALA A 56 10.15 12.10 8.25
N PRO A 57 10.16 13.44 8.18
CA PRO A 57 9.11 14.21 7.54
C PRO A 57 8.88 13.76 6.10
N ARG A 58 7.62 13.55 5.72
CA ARG A 58 7.24 13.05 4.39
C ARG A 58 6.78 14.24 3.52
N PRO A 59 7.14 14.29 2.23
CA PRO A 59 6.65 15.33 1.33
C PRO A 59 5.12 15.38 1.32
N GLU A 60 4.57 16.59 1.41
CA GLU A 60 3.13 16.79 1.28
C GLU A 60 2.65 16.35 -0.11
N GLY A 61 1.44 15.79 -0.18
CA GLY A 61 0.84 15.33 -1.43
C GLY A 61 1.39 14.00 -1.98
N ALA A 62 2.49 13.46 -1.44
CA ALA A 62 3.04 12.18 -1.90
C ALA A 62 2.28 10.97 -1.31
N LEU A 63 2.03 9.95 -2.13
CA LEU A 63 1.64 8.63 -1.64
C LEU A 63 2.79 8.02 -0.83
N VAL A 64 2.47 7.26 0.22
CA VAL A 64 3.46 6.76 1.18
C VAL A 64 3.38 5.25 1.16
N PHE A 65 4.50 4.64 0.80
CA PHE A 65 4.66 3.20 0.64
C PHE A 65 5.53 2.62 1.76
N ALA A 66 5.26 1.39 2.16
CA ALA A 66 6.09 0.64 3.10
C ALA A 66 6.13 -0.86 2.76
N ASP A 67 7.20 -1.55 3.16
CA ASP A 67 7.30 -3.01 3.08
C ASP A 67 6.78 -3.62 4.39
N GLN A 68 5.50 -4.00 4.43
CA GLN A 68 4.82 -4.48 5.64
C GLN A 68 4.16 -5.85 5.39
N GLU A 69 4.97 -6.83 5.04
CA GLU A 69 4.52 -8.21 4.73
C GLU A 69 4.22 -9.04 5.99
N GLY A 70 4.97 -8.77 7.08
CA GLY A 70 4.93 -9.55 8.32
C GLY A 70 6.14 -10.46 8.51
N GLY A 71 6.23 -11.06 9.69
CA GLY A 71 7.41 -11.82 10.08
C GLY A 71 8.66 -10.93 10.06
N ALA A 72 9.65 -11.31 9.24
CA ALA A 72 10.94 -10.60 9.16
C ALA A 72 10.90 -9.32 8.30
N VAL A 73 9.90 -9.14 7.43
CA VAL A 73 9.83 -7.98 6.52
C VAL A 73 8.77 -7.00 7.03
N LYS A 74 9.26 -6.00 7.77
CA LYS A 74 8.42 -4.98 8.41
C LYS A 74 9.16 -3.66 8.49
N THR A 75 8.71 -2.64 7.74
CA THR A 75 9.13 -1.25 7.93
C THR A 75 8.79 -0.79 9.36
N PHE A 76 7.63 -1.20 9.88
CA PHE A 76 7.19 -0.94 11.25
C PHE A 76 7.08 -2.26 12.03
N PRO A 77 8.13 -2.67 12.78
CA PRO A 77 8.16 -3.91 13.55
C PRO A 77 7.02 -4.02 14.58
N GLN A 78 6.56 -2.89 15.10
CA GLN A 78 5.52 -2.78 16.13
C GLN A 78 4.08 -2.76 15.59
N LEU A 79 3.87 -2.99 14.29
CA LEU A 79 2.52 -3.00 13.69
C LEU A 79 2.17 -4.37 13.13
N ALA A 80 0.89 -4.63 12.89
CA ALA A 80 0.46 -5.77 12.07
C ALA A 80 1.06 -5.72 10.64
N PRO A 81 1.18 -6.86 9.93
CA PRO A 81 0.83 -8.20 10.38
C PRO A 81 1.98 -8.84 11.16
N TRP A 82 1.64 -9.55 12.25
CA TRP A 82 2.63 -10.10 13.17
C TRP A 82 3.29 -11.38 12.67
N ARG A 83 2.49 -12.22 12.00
CA ARG A 83 2.90 -13.54 11.54
C ARG A 83 3.57 -13.42 10.17
N ALA A 84 4.55 -14.29 9.91
CA ALA A 84 5.05 -14.51 8.56
C ALA A 84 3.93 -15.14 7.70
N ALA A 85 3.92 -14.87 6.40
CA ALA A 85 2.90 -15.35 5.47
C ALA A 85 2.69 -16.87 5.50
N ALA A 86 3.77 -17.64 5.65
CA ALA A 86 3.73 -19.11 5.70
C ALA A 86 2.96 -19.66 6.92
N ARG A 87 2.63 -18.82 7.90
CA ARG A 87 1.95 -19.22 9.14
C ARG A 87 0.43 -19.09 9.09
N TYR A 88 -0.13 -18.45 8.07
CA TYR A 88 -1.59 -18.38 7.93
C TYR A 88 -2.17 -19.74 7.56
N ARG A 89 -3.30 -20.10 8.20
CA ARG A 89 -3.92 -21.42 8.03
C ARG A 89 -5.31 -21.38 7.40
N SER A 90 -5.83 -20.18 7.11
CA SER A 90 -7.10 -20.00 6.43
C SER A 90 -7.20 -18.64 5.74
N GLU A 91 -8.09 -18.53 4.76
CA GLU A 91 -8.42 -17.24 4.12
C GLU A 91 -9.02 -16.24 5.12
N ALA A 92 -9.84 -16.70 6.07
CA ALA A 92 -10.46 -15.83 7.06
C ALA A 92 -9.41 -15.17 7.97
N GLU A 93 -8.42 -15.95 8.42
CA GLU A 93 -7.28 -15.47 9.21
C GLU A 93 -6.44 -14.46 8.42
N ALA A 94 -6.07 -14.80 7.18
CA ALA A 94 -5.29 -13.94 6.30
C ALA A 94 -6.02 -12.61 6.00
N ARG A 95 -7.33 -12.67 5.71
CA ARG A 95 -8.15 -11.48 5.49
C ARG A 95 -8.25 -10.60 6.74
N ALA A 96 -8.40 -11.20 7.92
CA ALA A 96 -8.44 -10.45 9.18
C ALA A 96 -7.10 -9.73 9.43
N ALA A 97 -5.97 -10.41 9.22
CA ALA A 97 -4.65 -9.82 9.36
C ALA A 97 -4.40 -8.70 8.33
N GLY A 98 -4.89 -8.84 7.10
CA GLY A 98 -4.85 -7.78 6.08
C GLY A 98 -5.58 -6.51 6.53
N ARG A 99 -6.78 -6.65 7.13
CA ARG A 99 -7.53 -5.51 7.68
C ARG A 99 -6.81 -4.84 8.84
N GLU A 100 -6.29 -5.62 9.77
CA GLU A 100 -5.52 -5.11 10.91
C GLU A 100 -4.27 -4.35 10.44
N THR A 101 -3.57 -4.89 9.44
CA THR A 101 -2.41 -4.26 8.80
C THR A 101 -2.76 -2.91 8.20
N ALA A 102 -3.83 -2.84 7.39
CA ALA A 102 -4.25 -1.58 6.78
C ALA A 102 -4.64 -0.53 7.83
N ALA A 103 -5.37 -0.93 8.87
CA ALA A 103 -5.72 -0.03 9.97
C ALA A 103 -4.48 0.48 10.73
N ALA A 104 -3.48 -0.38 10.95
CA ALA A 104 -2.23 0.00 11.60
C ALA A 104 -1.40 0.96 10.74
N LEU A 105 -1.22 0.66 9.45
CA LEU A 105 -0.46 1.47 8.50
C LEU A 105 -1.06 2.86 8.32
N ARG A 106 -2.39 2.97 8.22
CA ARG A 106 -3.06 4.27 8.11
C ARG A 106 -2.83 5.17 9.32
N ARG A 107 -2.78 4.61 10.53
CA ARG A 107 -2.47 5.40 11.74
C ARG A 107 -1.06 5.99 11.69
N GLU A 108 -0.15 5.33 10.98
CA GLU A 108 1.20 5.85 10.71
C GLU A 108 1.27 6.72 9.45
N GLY A 109 0.16 7.04 8.79
CA GLY A 109 0.13 7.82 7.55
C GLY A 109 0.71 7.10 6.34
N VAL A 110 0.70 5.76 6.33
CA VAL A 110 1.10 4.94 5.18
C VAL A 110 -0.14 4.64 4.33
N HIS A 111 -0.04 4.92 3.04
CA HIS A 111 -1.14 4.82 2.08
C HIS A 111 -1.21 3.45 1.40
N ALA A 112 -0.05 2.83 1.16
CA ALA A 112 0.04 1.54 0.49
C ALA A 112 1.20 0.70 1.05
N THR A 113 1.13 -0.62 0.87
CA THR A 113 2.22 -1.51 1.20
C THR A 113 2.53 -2.46 0.06
N PHE A 114 3.81 -2.77 -0.14
CA PHE A 114 4.25 -3.80 -1.08
C PHE A 114 4.07 -5.20 -0.46
N ALA A 115 2.81 -5.54 -0.20
CA ALA A 115 2.35 -6.82 0.31
C ALA A 115 0.93 -7.09 -0.20
N PRO A 116 0.49 -8.35 -0.32
CA PRO A 116 1.21 -9.58 0.02
C PRO A 116 2.19 -10.04 -1.06
N VAL A 117 3.17 -10.84 -0.65
CA VAL A 117 3.97 -11.68 -1.54
C VAL A 117 3.08 -12.80 -2.10
N LEU A 118 3.12 -13.01 -3.41
CA LEU A 118 2.32 -14.03 -4.12
C LEU A 118 3.19 -15.06 -4.85
N ASP A 119 4.51 -15.04 -4.62
CA ASP A 119 5.41 -16.10 -5.07
C ASP A 119 4.96 -17.47 -4.55
N LEU A 120 5.16 -18.50 -5.39
CA LEU A 120 4.83 -19.87 -5.06
C LEU A 120 5.84 -20.48 -4.07
N ALA A 121 5.40 -21.54 -3.37
CA ALA A 121 6.13 -22.17 -2.27
C ALA A 121 7.47 -22.83 -2.67
N ASP A 122 7.70 -23.02 -3.97
CA ASP A 122 8.95 -23.52 -4.55
C ASP A 122 9.98 -22.40 -4.83
N GLY A 123 9.59 -21.13 -4.64
CA GLY A 123 10.48 -19.98 -4.78
C GLY A 123 11.39 -19.76 -3.56
N PRO A 124 12.39 -18.87 -3.66
CA PRO A 124 13.43 -18.70 -2.64
C PRO A 124 13.01 -17.90 -1.40
N LEU A 125 11.75 -17.47 -1.28
CA LEU A 125 11.33 -16.49 -0.28
C LEU A 125 10.93 -17.12 1.08
N GLY A 126 10.82 -18.45 1.15
CA GLY A 126 10.61 -19.20 2.39
C GLY A 126 9.41 -18.69 3.19
N SER A 127 9.63 -18.24 4.43
CA SER A 127 8.55 -17.84 5.34
C SER A 127 7.68 -16.66 4.84
N ARG A 128 8.15 -15.92 3.83
CA ARG A 128 7.42 -14.79 3.20
C ARG A 128 6.35 -15.25 2.21
N GLN A 129 6.37 -16.50 1.79
CA GLN A 129 5.35 -17.06 0.90
C GLN A 129 4.16 -17.56 1.72
N PHE A 130 2.96 -17.35 1.21
CA PHE A 130 1.77 -18.00 1.76
C PHE A 130 1.79 -19.49 1.42
N ALA A 131 1.24 -20.32 2.32
CA ALA A 131 1.10 -21.76 2.07
C ALA A 131 0.25 -22.06 0.82
N THR A 132 -0.72 -21.20 0.50
CA THR A 132 -1.48 -21.24 -0.75
C THR A 132 -1.73 -19.83 -1.28
N PRO A 133 -1.85 -19.64 -2.62
CA PRO A 133 -2.16 -18.32 -3.20
C PRO A 133 -3.50 -17.74 -2.71
N ALA A 134 -4.47 -18.59 -2.36
CA ALA A 134 -5.77 -18.17 -1.85
C ALA A 134 -5.64 -17.35 -0.56
N TYR A 135 -4.69 -17.69 0.31
CA TYR A 135 -4.44 -16.93 1.54
C TYR A 135 -3.84 -15.55 1.24
N GLY A 136 -2.93 -15.47 0.27
CA GLY A 136 -2.39 -14.19 -0.20
C GLY A 136 -3.49 -13.28 -0.76
N VAL A 137 -4.36 -13.80 -1.63
CA VAL A 137 -5.51 -13.04 -2.15
C VAL A 137 -6.46 -12.60 -1.03
N ALA A 138 -6.72 -13.46 -0.05
CA ALA A 138 -7.55 -13.11 1.09
C ALA A 138 -6.94 -11.98 1.93
N PHE A 139 -5.63 -12.01 2.16
CA PHE A 139 -4.87 -10.93 2.81
C PHE A 139 -4.97 -9.62 2.03
N ALA A 140 -4.73 -9.64 0.71
CA ALA A 140 -4.84 -8.48 -0.18
C ALA A 140 -6.24 -7.86 -0.14
N ARG A 141 -7.30 -8.69 -0.15
CA ARG A 141 -8.68 -8.22 0.03
C ARG A 141 -8.86 -7.55 1.38
N GLY A 142 -8.26 -8.07 2.44
CA GLY A 142 -8.26 -7.44 3.77
C GLY A 142 -7.61 -6.06 3.76
N LEU A 143 -6.48 -5.90 3.08
CA LEU A 143 -5.82 -4.60 2.89
C LEU A 143 -6.72 -3.61 2.16
N GLY A 144 -7.27 -4.00 1.02
CA GLY A 144 -8.07 -3.12 0.15
C GLY A 144 -9.47 -2.80 0.69
N SER A 145 -10.11 -3.73 1.42
CA SER A 145 -11.46 -3.52 2.00
C SER A 145 -11.45 -2.56 3.20
N ALA A 146 -10.26 -2.19 3.68
CA ALA A 146 -10.13 -1.26 4.76
C ALA A 146 -10.13 0.19 4.26
N ALA A 147 -9.94 0.45 2.95
CA ALA A 147 -9.90 1.78 2.35
C ALA A 147 -11.30 2.41 2.22
#